data_AF-A0A3D3EYW8-F1
#
_entry.id   AF-A0A3D3EYW8-F1
#
_cell.length_a   1.000
_cell.length_b   1.000
_cell.length_c   1.000
_cell.angle_alpha   90.00
_cell.angle_beta   90.00
_cell.angle_gamma   90.00
#
_symmetry.space_group_name_H-M   'P 1'
#
loop_
_entity.id
_entity.type
_entity.pdbx_description
1 polymer ?
#
loop_
_entity_poly.entity_id
_entity_poly.type
_entity_poly.pdbx_seq_one_letter_code
_entity_poly.pdbx_strand_id
1 'polypeptide(L)'
;MKARVKSGIIGFSRKLDGAIYYYHPGVKRTVVRRAPKMPIQAQNEDYREISRQIKGINPGDGYKHDFRMYLADIRERDESIRMPSWYSLFIKMMWAMQAKYPQQVNLKTITREQILEQQLPCRSVKAAVEDGLLAKIPGYQYLDNEI
;
A
#
# COMPACT_ATOMS: atom_id res chain seq x y z
N MET A 1 37.10 20.13 30.72
CA MET A 1 36.60 18.94 31.44
C MET A 1 36.16 17.91 30.38
N LYS A 2 36.67 16.67 30.39
CA LYS A 2 36.28 15.61 29.42
C LYS A 2 35.38 14.58 30.11
N ALA A 3 34.16 14.40 29.61
CA ALA A 3 33.23 13.41 30.14
C ALA A 3 33.67 11.99 29.71
N ARG A 4 33.72 11.04 30.67
CA ARG A 4 33.97 9.62 30.42
C ARG A 4 32.66 8.86 30.53
N VAL A 5 32.20 8.28 29.43
CA VAL A 5 31.00 7.44 29.39
C VAL A 5 31.40 6.00 29.75
N LYS A 6 30.93 5.49 30.89
CA LYS A 6 31.27 4.14 31.42
C LYS A 6 30.33 3.02 30.93
N SER A 7 29.09 3.35 30.56
CA SER A 7 28.09 2.43 30.06
C SER A 7 27.71 2.82 28.63
N GLY A 8 27.63 1.84 27.72
CA GLY A 8 27.16 2.10 26.36
C GLY A 8 25.81 2.82 26.42
N ILE A 9 25.61 3.81 25.55
CA ILE A 9 24.40 4.64 25.59
C ILE A 9 23.17 3.75 25.35
N ILE A 10 22.50 3.34 26.44
CA ILE A 10 21.28 2.56 26.41
C ILE A 10 20.17 3.53 26.03
N GLY A 11 19.57 3.34 24.85
CA GLY A 11 18.42 4.13 24.41
C GLY A 11 18.57 4.89 23.10
N PHE A 12 19.79 4.99 22.53
CA PHE A 12 19.91 5.46 21.14
C PHE A 12 19.41 4.38 20.19
N SER A 13 18.23 4.61 19.62
CA SER A 13 17.68 3.86 18.51
C SER A 13 17.38 4.82 17.37
N ARG A 14 17.38 4.31 16.13
CA ARG A 14 17.10 5.07 14.89
C ARG A 14 18.33 5.82 14.35
N LYS A 15 18.08 6.71 13.39
CA LYS A 15 19.09 7.38 12.57
C LYS A 15 19.57 8.66 13.26
N LEU A 16 20.87 8.80 13.42
CA LEU A 16 21.53 10.01 13.93
C LEU A 16 22.79 10.23 13.10
N ASP A 17 22.97 11.43 12.55
CA ASP A 17 24.19 11.87 11.83
C ASP A 17 24.72 10.88 10.78
N GLY A 18 23.83 10.27 10.01
CA GLY A 18 24.20 9.31 8.97
C GLY A 18 24.65 7.94 9.49
N ALA A 19 24.44 7.66 10.78
CA ALA A 19 24.53 6.34 11.39
C ALA A 19 23.14 5.84 11.83
N ILE A 20 23.00 4.52 11.94
CA ILE A 20 21.81 3.84 12.47
C ILE A 20 22.24 3.10 13.73
N TYR A 21 21.50 3.36 14.80
CA TYR A 21 21.65 2.72 16.10
C TYR A 21 20.50 1.73 16.28
N TYR A 22 20.82 0.48 16.59
CA TYR A 22 19.81 -0.53 16.91
C TYR A 22 20.36 -1.59 17.87
N TYR A 23 19.47 -2.18 18.66
CA TYR A 23 19.81 -3.32 19.50
C TYR A 23 19.83 -4.60 18.66
N HIS A 24 20.94 -5.34 18.70
CA HIS A 24 21.04 -6.62 18.00
C HIS A 24 20.82 -7.77 18.99
N PRO A 25 19.74 -8.56 18.87
CA PRO A 25 19.40 -9.60 19.84
C PRO A 25 20.46 -10.71 19.93
N GLY A 26 21.06 -11.10 18.80
CA GLY A 26 22.12 -12.13 18.79
C GLY A 26 23.39 -11.76 19.55
N VAL A 27 23.85 -10.50 19.45
CA VAL A 27 25.08 -10.02 20.14
C VAL A 27 24.78 -9.38 21.49
N LYS A 28 23.50 -9.23 21.85
CA LYS A 28 22.99 -8.60 23.08
C LYS A 28 23.60 -7.22 23.36
N ARG A 29 23.83 -6.42 22.30
CA ARG A 29 24.45 -5.09 22.37
C ARG A 29 23.80 -4.14 21.36
N THR A 30 23.92 -2.84 21.63
CA THR A 30 23.61 -1.79 20.65
C THR A 30 24.73 -1.74 19.61
N VAL A 31 24.35 -1.93 18.35
CA VAL A 31 25.26 -1.85 17.21
C VAL A 31 25.03 -0.51 16.52
N VAL A 32 26.14 0.10 16.09
CA VAL A 32 26.12 1.30 15.26
C VAL A 32 26.63 0.91 13.89
N ARG A 33 25.88 1.25 12.84
CA ARG A 33 26.33 1.09 11.46
C ARG A 33 26.12 2.38 10.68
N ARG A 34 26.92 2.60 9.63
CA ARG A 34 26.66 3.68 8.68
C ARG A 34 25.27 3.48 8.06
N ALA A 35 24.48 4.54 7.98
CA ALA A 35 23.20 4.52 7.30
C ALA A 35 23.46 4.21 5.82
N PRO A 36 22.81 3.19 5.24
CA PRO A 36 22.98 2.89 3.83
C PRO A 36 22.50 4.09 3.00
N LYS A 37 23.27 4.46 1.99
CA LYS A 37 22.80 5.35 0.92
C LYS A 37 22.25 4.45 -0.18
N MET A 38 20.94 4.30 -0.24
CA MET A 38 20.29 3.56 -1.31
C MET A 38 20.32 4.41 -2.59
N PRO A 39 20.80 3.89 -3.72
CA PRO A 39 20.73 4.62 -4.98
C PRO A 39 19.26 4.80 -5.41
N ILE A 40 18.96 5.92 -6.05
CA ILE A 40 17.67 6.09 -6.71
C ILE A 40 17.72 5.27 -8.00
N GLN A 41 16.79 4.32 -8.12
CA GLN A 41 16.58 3.53 -9.32
C GLN A 41 15.44 4.14 -10.14
N ALA A 42 15.46 4.01 -11.47
CA ALA A 42 14.37 4.49 -12.34
C ALA A 42 13.00 3.94 -11.90
N GLN A 43 12.96 2.69 -11.44
CA GLN A 43 11.74 2.06 -10.93
C GLN A 43 11.17 2.76 -9.68
N ASN A 44 12.00 3.45 -8.88
CA ASN A 44 11.51 4.26 -7.76
C ASN A 44 10.72 5.47 -8.24
N GLU A 45 11.12 6.07 -9.37
CA GLU A 45 10.42 7.18 -9.99
C GLU A 45 9.06 6.72 -10.53
N ASP A 46 9.05 5.55 -11.18
CA ASP A 46 7.82 4.90 -11.65
C ASP A 46 6.83 4.64 -10.51
N TYR A 47 7.28 4.03 -9.41
CA TYR A 47 6.40 3.78 -8.26
C TYR A 47 5.93 5.08 -7.60
N ARG A 48 6.76 6.12 -7.58
CA ARG A 48 6.38 7.44 -7.09
C ARG A 48 5.27 8.03 -7.94
N GLU A 49 5.40 7.97 -9.26
CA GLU A 49 4.43 8.53 -10.20
C GLU A 49 3.11 7.77 -10.14
N ILE A 50 3.15 6.43 -10.16
CA ILE A 50 1.97 5.57 -9.98
C ILE A 50 1.27 5.89 -8.65
N SER A 51 2.02 5.98 -7.55
CA SER A 51 1.43 6.31 -6.25
C SER A 51 0.77 7.69 -6.24
N ARG A 52 1.36 8.67 -6.94
CA ARG A 52 0.78 10.01 -7.08
C ARG A 52 -0.53 9.96 -7.86
N GLN A 53 -0.58 9.25 -9.00
CA GLN A 53 -1.80 9.16 -9.80
C GLN A 53 -2.92 8.42 -9.06
N ILE A 54 -2.62 7.28 -8.46
CA ILE A 54 -3.63 6.52 -7.72
C ILE A 54 -4.21 7.35 -6.55
N LYS A 55 -3.38 8.17 -5.89
CA LYS A 55 -3.88 9.12 -4.88
C LYS A 55 -4.73 10.23 -5.50
N GLY A 56 -4.37 10.70 -6.69
CA GLY A 56 -5.10 11.74 -7.42
C GLY A 56 -6.52 11.35 -7.81
N ILE A 57 -6.81 10.04 -7.96
CA ILE A 57 -8.17 9.54 -8.19
C ILE A 57 -9.14 9.98 -7.09
N ASN A 58 -8.66 10.09 -5.84
CA ASN A 58 -9.40 10.55 -4.66
C ASN A 58 -10.86 10.03 -4.57
N PRO A 59 -11.06 8.72 -4.30
CA PRO A 59 -12.39 8.12 -4.30
C PRO A 59 -13.39 8.79 -3.35
N GLY A 60 -14.67 8.73 -3.70
CA GLY A 60 -15.78 9.14 -2.82
C GLY A 60 -15.88 8.30 -1.54
N ASP A 61 -16.61 8.81 -0.55
CA ASP A 61 -16.75 8.12 0.74
C ASP A 61 -17.60 6.85 0.68
N GLY A 62 -18.59 6.80 -0.22
CA GLY A 62 -19.36 5.58 -0.50
C GLY A 62 -18.46 4.45 -1.02
N TYR A 63 -17.62 4.74 -2.02
CA TYR A 63 -16.64 3.78 -2.53
C TYR A 63 -15.68 3.30 -1.43
N LYS A 64 -15.16 4.22 -0.60
CA LYS A 64 -14.29 3.83 0.54
C LYS A 64 -15.05 2.98 1.55
N HIS A 65 -16.34 3.23 1.79
CA HIS A 65 -17.16 2.44 2.69
C HIS A 65 -17.30 1.01 2.17
N ASP A 66 -17.58 0.83 0.88
CA ASP A 66 -17.70 -0.48 0.25
C ASP A 66 -16.42 -1.30 0.39
N PHE A 67 -15.25 -0.69 0.16
CA PHE A 67 -13.97 -1.37 0.40
C PHE A 67 -13.74 -1.75 1.86
N ARG A 68 -14.22 -0.94 2.82
CA ARG A 68 -14.11 -1.28 4.24
C ARG A 68 -15.01 -2.46 4.60
N MET A 69 -16.25 -2.47 4.09
CA MET A 69 -17.20 -3.57 4.27
C MET A 69 -16.66 -4.87 3.65
N TYR A 70 -16.21 -4.81 2.40
CA TYR A 70 -15.55 -5.93 1.73
C TYR A 70 -14.34 -6.43 2.52
N LEU A 71 -13.46 -5.53 2.97
CA LEU A 71 -12.26 -5.90 3.73
C LEU A 71 -12.59 -6.52 5.09
N ALA A 72 -13.68 -6.11 5.74
CA ALA A 72 -14.13 -6.70 6.99
C ALA A 72 -14.61 -8.15 6.76
N ASP A 73 -15.48 -8.37 5.77
CA ASP A 73 -16.03 -9.69 5.47
C ASP A 73 -14.95 -10.71 5.05
N ILE A 74 -13.97 -10.31 4.21
CA ILE A 74 -12.88 -11.23 3.86
C ILE A 74 -12.01 -11.61 5.05
N ARG A 75 -11.80 -10.71 6.02
CA ARG A 75 -10.99 -10.99 7.20
C ARG A 75 -11.71 -11.90 8.18
N GLU A 76 -13.03 -11.79 8.26
CA GLU A 76 -13.86 -12.69 9.05
C GLU A 76 -13.83 -14.12 8.50
N ARG A 77 -13.78 -14.26 7.17
CA ARG A 77 -13.69 -15.57 6.50
C ARG A 77 -12.29 -16.17 6.50
N ASP A 78 -11.26 -15.33 6.42
CA ASP A 78 -9.87 -15.76 6.34
C ASP A 78 -8.96 -14.88 7.22
N GLU A 79 -8.66 -15.39 8.41
CA GLU A 79 -7.78 -14.75 9.38
C GLU A 79 -6.33 -14.61 8.88
N SER A 80 -5.93 -15.33 7.83
CA SER A 80 -4.59 -15.22 7.24
C SER A 80 -4.40 -13.93 6.44
N ILE A 81 -5.49 -13.24 6.07
CA ILE A 81 -5.46 -12.02 5.28
C ILE A 81 -4.93 -10.85 6.13
N ARG A 82 -3.64 -10.53 5.95
CA ARG A 82 -2.94 -9.43 6.64
C ARG A 82 -2.94 -8.10 5.87
N MET A 83 -4.06 -7.72 5.27
CA MET A 83 -4.18 -6.39 4.66
C MET A 83 -4.59 -5.39 5.73
N PRO A 84 -3.87 -4.28 5.98
CA PRO A 84 -4.14 -3.40 7.12
C PRO A 84 -5.27 -2.39 6.88
N SER A 85 -5.49 -1.95 5.64
CA SER A 85 -6.47 -0.91 5.32
C SER A 85 -7.16 -1.12 3.98
N TRP A 86 -8.31 -0.44 3.80
CA TRP A 86 -9.04 -0.38 2.53
C TRP A 86 -8.13 0.08 1.38
N TYR A 87 -7.23 1.02 1.65
CA TYR A 87 -6.32 1.57 0.65
C TYR A 87 -5.28 0.53 0.19
N SER A 88 -4.81 -0.34 1.09
CA SER A 88 -3.92 -1.44 0.72
C SER A 88 -4.61 -2.45 -0.21
N LEU A 89 -5.90 -2.73 0.04
CA LEU A 89 -6.71 -3.57 -0.85
C LEU A 89 -6.92 -2.89 -2.21
N PHE A 90 -7.31 -1.61 -2.21
CA PHE A 90 -7.47 -0.82 -3.43
C PHE A 90 -6.20 -0.82 -4.28
N ILE A 91 -5.03 -0.56 -3.70
CA ILE A 91 -3.75 -0.61 -4.43
C ILE A 91 -3.49 -1.98 -5.05
N LYS A 92 -3.71 -3.08 -4.29
CA LYS A 92 -3.55 -4.43 -4.83
C LYS A 92 -4.48 -4.69 -6.01
N MET A 93 -5.74 -4.27 -5.91
CA MET A 93 -6.71 -4.39 -7.00
C MET A 93 -6.27 -3.59 -8.24
N MET A 94 -5.77 -2.36 -8.06
CA MET A 94 -5.25 -1.55 -9.18
C MET A 94 -4.08 -2.22 -9.89
N TRP A 95 -3.16 -2.84 -9.14
CA TRP A 95 -2.07 -3.63 -9.73
C TRP A 95 -2.57 -4.89 -10.44
N ALA A 96 -3.53 -5.60 -9.87
CA ALA A 96 -4.16 -6.75 -10.51
C ALA A 96 -4.84 -6.34 -11.84
N MET A 97 -5.50 -5.18 -11.86
CA MET A 97 -6.12 -4.63 -13.06
C MET A 97 -5.11 -4.30 -14.15
N GLN A 98 -4.00 -3.63 -13.82
CA GLN A 98 -2.93 -3.38 -14.80
C GLN A 98 -2.31 -4.68 -15.32
N ALA A 99 -2.12 -5.67 -14.44
CA ALA A 99 -1.58 -6.97 -14.83
C ALA A 99 -2.53 -7.72 -15.78
N LYS A 100 -3.84 -7.62 -15.56
CA LYS A 100 -4.86 -8.25 -16.41
C LYS A 100 -5.08 -7.52 -17.73
N TYR A 101 -4.99 -6.19 -17.73
CA TYR A 101 -5.26 -5.33 -18.90
C TYR A 101 -4.09 -4.38 -19.22
N PRO A 102 -2.88 -4.90 -19.50
CA PRO A 102 -1.68 -4.06 -19.67
C PRO A 102 -1.73 -3.13 -20.88
N GLN A 103 -2.58 -3.43 -21.89
CA GLN A 103 -2.75 -2.59 -23.09
C GLN A 103 -3.76 -1.46 -22.88
N GLN A 104 -4.66 -1.58 -21.91
CA GLN A 104 -5.74 -0.62 -21.67
C GLN A 104 -5.47 0.24 -20.42
N VAL A 105 -4.80 -0.33 -19.42
CA VAL A 105 -4.59 0.29 -18.12
C VAL A 105 -3.12 0.62 -17.93
N ASN A 106 -2.83 1.90 -17.75
CA ASN A 106 -1.52 2.38 -17.33
C ASN A 106 -1.67 3.19 -16.04
N LEU A 107 -1.18 2.64 -14.92
CA LEU A 107 -1.29 3.30 -13.61
C LEU A 107 -0.45 4.58 -13.50
N LYS A 108 0.49 4.84 -14.41
CA LYS A 108 1.25 6.12 -14.45
C LYS A 108 0.43 7.30 -14.97
N THR A 109 -0.69 7.04 -15.63
CA THR A 109 -1.53 8.06 -16.27
C THR A 109 -3.01 7.90 -15.97
N ILE A 110 -3.38 6.95 -15.10
CA ILE A 110 -4.77 6.65 -14.79
C ILE A 110 -5.46 7.84 -14.11
N THR A 111 -6.67 8.16 -14.57
CA THR A 111 -7.51 9.21 -13.99
C THR A 111 -8.88 8.66 -13.59
N ARG A 112 -9.61 9.42 -12.78
CA ARG A 112 -10.97 9.05 -12.37
C ARG A 112 -11.93 9.06 -13.55
N GLU A 113 -11.79 10.02 -14.45
CA GLU A 113 -12.62 10.17 -15.65
C GLU A 113 -12.43 8.97 -16.57
N GLN A 114 -11.18 8.55 -16.79
CA GLN A 114 -10.88 7.35 -17.58
C GLN A 114 -11.58 6.10 -17.03
N ILE A 115 -11.57 5.93 -15.70
CA ILE A 115 -12.20 4.78 -15.04
C ILE A 115 -13.70 4.72 -15.34
N LEU A 116 -14.37 5.87 -15.30
CA LEU A 116 -15.81 5.97 -15.52
C LEU A 116 -16.17 5.87 -17.02
N GLU A 117 -15.44 6.57 -17.89
CA GLU A 117 -15.70 6.58 -19.33
C GLU A 117 -15.45 5.23 -19.98
N GLN A 118 -14.33 4.58 -19.64
CA GLN A 118 -13.97 3.26 -20.16
C GLN A 118 -14.62 2.12 -19.37
N GLN A 119 -15.47 2.45 -18.38
CA GLN A 119 -16.20 1.49 -17.58
C GLN A 119 -15.27 0.45 -16.92
N LEU A 120 -14.07 0.89 -16.50
CA LEU A 120 -13.04 0.01 -15.95
C LEU A 120 -13.56 -0.74 -14.71
N PRO A 121 -13.13 -2.00 -14.50
CA PRO A 121 -13.66 -2.84 -13.43
C PRO A 121 -13.37 -2.30 -12.02
N CYS A 122 -12.38 -1.43 -11.84
CA CYS A 122 -12.13 -0.78 -10.54
C CYS A 122 -13.16 0.28 -10.16
N ARG A 123 -14.13 0.62 -11.02
CA ARG A 123 -15.10 1.69 -10.76
C ARG A 123 -16.00 1.46 -9.55
N SER A 124 -16.25 0.20 -9.18
CA SER A 124 -16.94 -0.21 -7.95
C SER A 124 -16.39 -1.55 -7.44
N VAL A 125 -16.62 -1.88 -6.17
CA VAL A 125 -16.19 -3.18 -5.61
C VAL A 125 -16.90 -4.32 -6.31
N LYS A 126 -18.21 -4.17 -6.57
CA LYS A 126 -19.01 -5.12 -7.33
C LYS A 126 -18.38 -5.43 -8.70
N ALA A 127 -18.07 -4.41 -9.50
CA ALA A 127 -17.49 -4.59 -10.82
C ALA A 127 -16.12 -5.28 -10.75
N ALA A 128 -15.32 -4.97 -9.73
CA ALA A 128 -14.02 -5.60 -9.53
C ALA A 128 -14.13 -7.09 -9.15
N VAL A 129 -15.16 -7.46 -8.38
CA VAL A 129 -15.47 -8.86 -8.06
C VAL A 129 -16.00 -9.61 -9.27
N GLU A 130 -16.89 -9.01 -10.06
CA GLU A 130 -17.45 -9.60 -11.28
C GLU A 130 -16.36 -9.86 -12.34
N ASP A 131 -15.39 -8.96 -12.45
CA ASP A 131 -14.22 -9.12 -13.31
C ASP A 131 -13.17 -10.09 -12.73
N GLY A 132 -13.30 -10.50 -11.47
CA GLY A 132 -12.34 -11.40 -10.81
C GLY A 132 -11.02 -10.72 -10.41
N LEU A 133 -10.99 -9.39 -10.32
CA LEU A 133 -9.87 -8.66 -9.67
C LEU A 133 -9.88 -8.86 -8.15
N LEU A 134 -11.08 -9.06 -7.60
CA LEU A 134 -11.33 -9.36 -6.19
C LEU A 134 -12.02 -10.72 -6.07
N ALA A 135 -11.84 -11.37 -4.92
CA ALA A 135 -12.48 -12.65 -4.64
C ALA A 135 -14.01 -12.47 -4.48
N LYS A 136 -14.76 -13.49 -4.90
CA LYS A 136 -16.22 -13.48 -4.76
C LYS A 136 -16.62 -13.73 -3.31
N ILE A 137 -17.33 -12.78 -2.72
CA ILE A 137 -17.91 -12.88 -1.37
C ILE A 137 -19.43 -12.71 -1.43
N PRO A 138 -20.23 -13.39 -0.58
CA PRO A 138 -21.65 -13.09 -0.42
C PRO A 138 -21.94 -11.60 -0.18
N GLY A 139 -23.00 -11.07 -0.79
CA GLY A 139 -23.43 -9.68 -0.60
C GLY A 139 -22.61 -8.64 -1.39
N TYR A 140 -21.60 -9.06 -2.17
CA TYR A 140 -20.83 -8.15 -3.02
C TYR A 140 -21.69 -7.36 -4.02
N GLN A 141 -22.89 -7.84 -4.36
CA GLN A 141 -23.79 -7.18 -5.30
C GLN A 141 -24.29 -5.82 -4.82
N TYR A 142 -24.24 -5.57 -3.51
CA TYR A 142 -24.65 -4.31 -2.87
C TYR A 142 -23.51 -3.30 -2.71
N LEU A 143 -22.28 -3.68 -3.11
CA LEU A 143 -21.09 -2.84 -3.03
C LEU A 143 -20.84 -2.12 -4.36
N ASP A 144 -21.85 -1.36 -4.80
CA ASP A 144 -21.95 -0.75 -6.12
C ASP A 144 -21.70 0.77 -6.13
N ASN A 145 -21.26 1.35 -5.01
CA ASN A 145 -20.88 2.76 -4.99
C ASN A 145 -19.70 3.00 -5.94
N GLU A 146 -19.84 4.00 -6.82
CA GLU A 146 -18.80 4.35 -7.78
C GLU A 146 -17.72 5.25 -7.18
N ILE A 147 -16.52 5.14 -7.75
CA ILE A 147 -15.28 5.82 -7.33
C ILE A 147 -15.38 7.33 -7.36
#